data_AF-A0AB36P1V6-F1
#
_entry.id   AF-A0AB36P1V6-F1
#
_cell.length_a   1.000
_cell.length_b   1.000
_cell.length_c   1.000
_cell.angle_alpha   90.00
_cell.angle_beta   90.00
_cell.angle_gamma   90.00
#
_symmetry.space_group_name_H-M   'P 1'
#
loop_
_entity.id
_entity.type
_entity.pdbx_description
1 polymer ?
#
loop_
_entity_poly.entity_id
_entity_poly.type
_entity_poly.pdbx_seq_one_letter_code
_entity_poly.pdbx_strand_id
1 'polypeptide(L)' 'MSNLEQFKKDLNVHLENEFNVSNETDSIKKLAEAENTVHDFVDKYIEKFGLNRSDLNITSSDLISEFAKRKIKYIE' A
#
# COMPACT_ATOMS: atom_id res chain seq x y z
N MET A 1 -19.28 -7.41 0.96
CA MET A 1 -17.88 -6.94 0.95
C MET A 1 -17.42 -6.81 2.38
N SER A 2 -16.40 -7.57 2.76
CA SER A 2 -15.81 -7.48 4.10
C SER A 2 -14.95 -6.23 4.21
N ASN A 3 -14.82 -5.66 5.41
CA ASN A 3 -13.94 -4.51 5.66
C ASN A 3 -12.49 -4.76 5.22
N LEU A 4 -12.04 -6.03 5.27
CA LEU A 4 -10.73 -6.45 4.78
C LEU A 4 -10.61 -6.43 3.24
N GLU A 5 -11.66 -6.78 2.51
CA GLU A 5 -11.65 -6.70 1.04
C GLU A 5 -11.63 -5.24 0.57
N GLN A 6 -12.38 -4.39 1.26
CA GLN A 6 -12.38 -2.95 1.04
C GLN A 6 -10.99 -2.36 1.30
N PHE A 7 -10.37 -2.72 2.44
CA PHE A 7 -8.99 -2.35 2.76
C PHE A 7 -8.01 -2.73 1.65
N LYS A 8 -8.06 -3.97 1.15
CA LYS A 8 -7.15 -4.42 0.07
C LYS A 8 -7.31 -3.61 -1.21
N LYS A 9 -8.55 -3.27 -1.57
CA LYS A 9 -8.84 -2.46 -2.75
C LYS A 9 -8.33 -1.04 -2.59
N ASP A 10 -8.63 -0.43 -1.45
CA ASP A 10 -8.26 0.96 -1.18
C ASP A 10 -6.74 1.12 -0.99
N LEU A 11 -6.07 0.16 -0.37
CA LEU A 11 -4.60 0.18 -0.24
C LEU A 11 -3.91 0.09 -1.60
N ASN A 12 -4.41 -0.73 -2.54
CA ASN A 12 -3.86 -0.77 -3.90
C ASN A 12 -4.01 0.58 -4.61
N VAL A 13 -5.19 1.20 -4.51
CA VAL A 13 -5.43 2.53 -5.12
C VAL A 13 -4.55 3.59 -4.46
N HIS A 14 -4.39 3.53 -3.14
CA HIS A 14 -3.51 4.41 -2.38
C HIS A 14 -2.07 4.29 -2.87
N LEU A 15 -1.53 3.07 -2.94
CA LEU A 15 -0.17 2.81 -3.47
C LEU A 15 0.00 3.30 -4.91
N GLU A 16 -0.99 3.09 -5.79
CA GLU A 16 -0.94 3.59 -7.17
C GLU A 16 -0.92 5.12 -7.24
N ASN A 17 -1.76 5.79 -6.44
CA ASN A 17 -1.82 7.24 -6.41
C ASN A 17 -0.50 7.83 -5.90
N GLU A 18 0.01 7.34 -4.78
CA GLU A 18 1.26 7.82 -4.18
C GLU A 18 2.46 7.57 -5.11
N PHE A 19 2.51 6.39 -5.74
CA PHE A 19 3.55 6.07 -6.71
C PHE A 19 3.50 6.98 -7.95
N ASN A 20 2.31 7.31 -8.45
CA ASN A 20 2.15 8.13 -9.64
C ASN A 20 2.32 9.64 -9.37
N VAL A 21 1.97 10.11 -8.17
CA VAL A 21 2.07 11.53 -7.79
C VAL A 21 3.48 11.92 -7.35
N SER A 22 4.32 10.94 -6.97
CA SER A 22 5.70 11.21 -6.58
C SER A 22 6.49 11.85 -7.74
N ASN A 23 7.24 12.90 -7.40
CA ASN A 23 8.17 13.59 -8.30
C ASN A 23 9.51 12.86 -8.46
N GLU A 24 9.74 11.80 -7.67
CA GLU A 24 10.96 11.00 -7.75
C GLU A 24 11.01 10.25 -9.08
N THR A 25 12.20 10.11 -9.66
CA THR A 25 12.36 9.45 -10.98
C THR A 25 12.73 7.98 -10.81
N ASP A 26 13.39 7.65 -9.69
CA ASP A 26 13.78 6.29 -9.36
C ASP A 26 12.58 5.48 -8.83
N SER A 27 12.20 4.44 -9.56
CA SER A 27 11.05 3.58 -9.22
C SER A 27 11.17 2.92 -7.86
N ILE A 28 12.38 2.64 -7.36
CA ILE A 28 12.59 2.03 -6.04
C ILE A 28 12.33 3.09 -4.95
N LYS A 29 12.83 4.30 -5.14
CA LYS A 29 12.56 5.40 -4.21
C LYS A 29 11.08 5.81 -4.21
N LYS A 30 10.43 5.85 -5.38
CA LYS A 30 8.97 6.08 -5.48
C LYS A 30 8.17 5.06 -4.70
N LEU A 31 8.55 3.78 -4.81
CA LEU A 31 7.94 2.71 -4.05
C LEU A 31 8.15 2.91 -2.54
N ALA A 32 9.36 3.30 -2.11
CA ALA A 32 9.63 3.56 -0.70
C ALA A 32 8.82 4.75 -0.16
N GLU A 33 8.62 5.82 -0.94
CA GLU A 33 7.73 6.92 -0.56
C GLU A 33 6.29 6.45 -0.39
N ALA A 34 5.76 5.66 -1.33
CA ALA A 34 4.41 5.09 -1.22
C ALA A 34 4.27 4.12 -0.04
N GLU A 35 5.29 3.31 0.26
CA GLU A 35 5.31 2.40 1.41
C GLU A 35 5.25 3.17 2.74
N ASN A 36 5.97 4.29 2.86
CA ASN A 36 5.98 5.11 4.06
C ASN A 36 4.59 5.66 4.42
N THR A 37 3.69 5.84 3.44
CA THR A 37 2.33 6.32 3.69
C THR A 37 1.34 5.20 4.04
N VAL A 38 1.72 3.93 3.87
CA VAL A 38 0.88 2.77 4.21
C VAL A 38 0.63 2.67 5.71
N HIS A 39 1.60 3.04 6.55
CA HIS A 39 1.43 3.02 8.00
C HIS A 39 0.28 3.93 8.45
N ASP A 40 0.24 5.16 7.95
CA ASP A 40 -0.83 6.12 8.24
C ASP A 40 -2.19 5.64 7.67
N PHE A 41 -2.18 5.05 6.48
CA PHE A 41 -3.36 4.45 5.87
C PHE A 41 -3.94 3.31 6.74
N VAL A 42 -3.09 2.42 7.24
CA VAL A 42 -3.48 1.30 8.11
C VAL A 42 -4.06 1.81 9.42
N ASP A 43 -3.41 2.78 10.08
CA ASP A 43 -3.90 3.36 11.34
C ASP A 43 -5.30 3.95 11.18
N LYS A 44 -5.54 4.73 10.10
CA LYS A 44 -6.87 5.27 9.78
C LYS A 44 -7.92 4.19 9.58
N TYR A 45 -7.57 3.04 8.99
CA TYR A 45 -8.50 1.92 8.83
C TYR A 45 -8.80 1.20 10.14
N ILE A 46 -7.81 1.06 11.02
CA ILE A 46 -8.00 0.51 12.36
C ILE A 46 -8.96 1.38 13.14
N GLU A 47 -8.74 2.70 13.16
CA GLU A 47 -9.60 3.65 13.88
C GLU A 47 -11.03 3.66 13.34
N LYS A 48 -11.19 3.58 12.02
CA LYS A 48 -12.51 3.69 11.36
C LYS A 48 -13.33 2.41 11.42
N PHE A 49 -12.70 1.24 11.32
CA PHE A 49 -13.38 -0.04 11.14
C PHE A 49 -13.12 -1.05 12.27
N GLY A 50 -12.29 -0.70 13.26
CA GLY A 50 -11.98 -1.57 14.40
C GLY A 50 -11.25 -2.85 14.01
N LEU A 51 -10.46 -2.81 12.94
CA LEU A 51 -9.74 -3.97 12.41
C LEU A 51 -8.49 -4.30 13.24
N ASN A 52 -8.09 -5.57 13.21
CA ASN A 52 -6.88 -6.00 13.89
C ASN A 52 -5.63 -5.46 13.17
N ARG A 53 -4.79 -4.71 13.89
CA ARG A 53 -3.55 -4.15 13.37
C ARG A 53 -2.61 -5.20 12.79
N SER A 54 -2.49 -6.36 13.42
CA SER A 54 -1.61 -7.43 12.95
C SER A 54 -2.06 -7.99 11.60
N ASP A 55 -3.36 -8.24 11.43
CA ASP A 55 -3.94 -8.69 10.15
C ASP A 55 -3.72 -7.67 9.04
N LEU A 56 -3.93 -6.38 9.34
CA LEU A 56 -3.71 -5.31 8.38
C LEU A 56 -2.24 -5.13 8.02
N ASN A 57 -1.33 -5.24 8.98
CA ASN A 57 0.11 -5.16 8.70
C ASN A 57 0.56 -6.31 7.79
N ILE A 58 0.15 -7.55 8.09
CA ILE A 58 0.46 -8.72 7.24
C ILE A 58 -0.10 -8.49 5.83
N THR A 59 -1.38 -8.11 5.73
CA THR A 59 -2.05 -7.85 4.45
C THR A 59 -1.37 -6.72 3.68
N SER A 60 -0.93 -5.67 4.37
CA SER A 60 -0.24 -4.53 3.77
C SER A 60 1.11 -4.95 3.20
N SER A 61 1.92 -5.68 3.96
CA SER A 61 3.22 -6.17 3.49
C SER A 61 3.08 -7.09 2.26
N ASP A 62 2.06 -7.95 2.21
CA ASP A 62 1.77 -8.77 1.03
C ASP A 62 1.42 -7.90 -0.19
N LEU A 63 0.55 -6.91 -0.01
CA LEU A 63 0.13 -6.01 -1.09
C LEU A 63 1.25 -5.10 -1.58
N ILE A 64 2.05 -4.55 -0.68
CA ILE A 64 3.25 -3.78 -1.02
C ILE A 64 4.22 -4.67 -1.82
N SER A 65 4.44 -5.91 -1.38
CA SER A 65 5.33 -6.85 -2.08
C SER A 65 4.81 -7.20 -3.48
N GLU A 66 3.49 -7.41 -3.64
CA GLU A 66 2.88 -7.60 -4.95
C GLU A 66 3.01 -6.36 -5.84
N PHE A 67 2.76 -5.18 -5.28
CA PHE A 67 2.86 -3.91 -5.97
C PHE A 67 4.30 -3.63 -6.45
N ALA A 68 5.27 -3.82 -5.55
CA ALA A 68 6.69 -3.72 -5.82
C ALA A 68 7.10 -4.65 -6.97
N LYS A 69 6.66 -5.92 -6.94
CA LYS A 69 6.89 -6.85 -8.05
C LYS A 69 6.31 -6.30 -9.35
N ARG A 70 5.07 -5.80 -9.37
CA ARG A 70 4.46 -5.28 -10.61
C ARG A 70 5.19 -4.06 -11.18
N LYS A 71 5.71 -3.17 -10.33
CA LYS A 71 6.39 -1.94 -10.78
C LYS A 71 7.89 -2.15 -11.07
N ILE A 72 8.58 -3.01 -10.32
CA ILE A 72 10.02 -3.26 -10.43
C ILE A 72 10.34 -4.38 -11.43
N LYS A 73 9.54 -5.45 -11.54
CA LYS A 73 9.75 -6.46 -12.60
C LYS A 73 9.43 -5.95 -14.01
N TYR A 74 8.83 -4.77 -14.14
CA TYR A 74 8.70 -4.10 -15.43
C TYR A 74 10.01 -3.39 -15.87
N ILE A 75 11.05 -3.49 -15.04
CA ILE A 75 12.42 -3.02 -15.29
C ILE A 75 13.30 -4.25 -15.59
N GLU A 76 12.99 -4.96 -16.68
CA GLU A 76 13.92 -5.89 -17.35
C GLU A 76 13.96 -5.57 -18.84
#